data_AF-A0A699V5H5-F1
#
_entry.id   AF-A0A699V5H5-F1
#
_cell.length_a   1.000
_cell.length_b   1.000
_cell.length_c   1.000
_cell.angle_alpha   90.00
_cell.angle_beta   90.00
_cell.angle_gamma   90.00
#
_symmetry.space_group_name_H-M   'P 1'
#
loop_
_entity.id
_entity.type
_entity.pdbx_description
1 polymer ?
#
loop_
_entity_poly.entity_id
_entity_poly.type
_entity_poly.pdbx_seq_one_letter_code
_entity_poly.pdbx_strand_id
1 'polypeptide(L)'
;DNDIPAYTNRFQELALICNKFVSNETEKVDKYINGLPDNIYRNVKSSKPKKLDETIELANDLMDQKLRTYTERKSDSKRKTDDISRNNQQPFKRHNVAKAYNLGSAKKKTYEGNMPKCTKCQRNHS
;
A
#
# COMPACT_ATOMS: atom_id res chain seq x y z
N ASP A 1 -1.61 1.23 13.83
CA ASP A 1 -1.57 2.62 14.31
C ASP A 1 -0.13 3.11 14.36
N ASN A 2 0.28 3.84 13.32
CA ASN A 2 1.55 4.57 13.30
C ASN A 2 1.21 6.05 13.53
N ASP A 3 0.70 6.40 14.70
CA ASP A 3 0.41 7.78 15.06
C ASP A 3 1.49 8.26 16.05
N ILE A 4 2.59 8.75 15.48
CA ILE A 4 3.73 9.29 16.23
C ILE A 4 3.31 10.51 17.06
N PRO A 5 2.47 11.44 16.57
CA PRO A 5 1.91 12.51 17.38
C PRO A 5 1.19 11.99 18.64
N ALA A 6 0.28 11.03 18.50
CA ALA A 6 -0.46 10.49 19.65
C ALA A 6 0.46 9.76 20.65
N TYR A 7 1.44 8.99 20.15
CA TYR A 7 2.44 8.33 20.98
C TYR A 7 3.30 9.35 21.75
N THR A 8 3.75 10.41 21.07
CA THR A 8 4.62 11.45 21.65
C THR A 8 3.91 12.19 22.79
N ASN A 9 2.66 12.58 22.60
CA ASN A 9 1.87 13.22 23.65
C ASN A 9 1.75 12.33 24.90
N ARG A 10 1.39 11.05 24.72
CA ARG A 10 1.31 10.09 25.83
C ARG A 10 2.65 9.90 26.54
N PHE A 11 3.74 9.82 25.78
CA PHE A 11 5.08 9.69 26.35
C PHE A 11 5.45 10.92 27.20
N GLN A 12 5.16 12.12 26.71
CA GLN A 12 5.44 13.37 27.44
C GLN A 12 4.57 13.51 28.70
N GLU A 13 3.28 13.16 28.63
CA GLU A 13 2.39 13.12 29.80
C GLU A 13 2.91 12.15 30.87
N LEU A 14 3.30 10.94 30.46
CA LEU A 14 3.88 9.94 31.36
C LEU A 14 5.21 10.41 31.94
N ALA A 15 6.09 11.00 31.14
CA ALA A 15 7.37 11.54 31.60
C ALA A 15 7.19 12.67 32.62
N LEU A 16 6.15 13.51 32.43
CA LEU A 16 5.81 14.59 33.35
C LEU A 16 5.29 14.05 34.69
N ILE A 17 4.37 13.09 34.66
CA ILE A 17 3.81 12.46 35.87
C ILE A 17 4.88 11.64 36.60
N CYS A 18 5.71 10.93 35.85
CA CYS A 18 6.77 10.06 36.37
C CYS A 18 8.14 10.74 36.45
N ASN A 19 8.20 12.07 36.61
CA ASN A 19 9.46 12.84 36.62
C ASN A 19 10.48 12.34 37.69
N LYS A 20 10.01 11.62 38.72
CA LYS A 20 10.85 10.97 39.74
C LYS A 20 11.56 9.68 39.27
N PHE A 21 11.12 9.05 38.18
CA PHE A 21 11.60 7.75 37.72
C PHE A 21 12.39 7.81 36.41
N VAL A 22 12.19 8.86 35.59
CA VAL A 22 12.92 9.06 34.34
C VAL A 22 13.63 10.40 34.39
N SER A 23 14.73 10.46 35.14
CA SER A 23 15.40 11.71 35.48
C SER A 23 16.52 12.11 34.52
N ASN A 24 17.09 11.15 33.77
CA ASN A 24 18.19 11.42 32.84
C ASN A 24 17.72 11.48 31.38
N GLU A 25 18.30 12.40 30.61
CA GLU A 25 17.91 12.67 29.22
C GLU A 25 18.15 11.47 28.30
N THR A 26 19.26 10.75 28.50
CA THR A 26 19.63 9.59 27.68
C THR A 26 18.63 8.44 27.80
N GLU A 27 18.12 8.20 29.01
CA GLU A 27 17.10 7.18 29.27
C GLU A 27 15.74 7.61 28.71
N LYS A 28 15.40 8.90 28.71
CA LYS A 28 14.21 9.41 28.01
C LYS A 28 14.30 9.12 26.52
N VAL A 29 15.45 9.43 25.92
CA VAL A 29 15.72 9.14 24.50
C VAL A 29 15.60 7.64 24.22
N ASP A 30 16.28 6.78 24.99
CA ASP A 30 16.24 5.34 24.75
C ASP A 30 14.84 4.75 24.91
N LYS A 31 14.10 5.13 25.96
CA LYS A 31 12.71 4.69 26.15
C LYS A 31 11.80 5.15 25.03
N TYR A 32 11.95 6.40 24.57
CA TYR A 32 11.17 6.93 23.45
C TYR A 32 11.48 6.14 22.17
N ILE A 33 12.77 5.95 21.84
CA ILE A 33 13.19 5.16 20.68
C ILE A 33 12.62 3.75 20.75
N ASN A 34 12.71 3.07 21.89
CA ASN A 34 12.22 1.69 22.05
C ASN A 34 10.70 1.54 21.91
N GLY A 35 9.92 2.62 22.02
CA GLY A 35 8.47 2.60 21.77
C GLY A 35 8.08 2.95 20.33
N LEU A 36 9.04 3.28 19.45
CA LEU A 36 8.76 3.60 18.05
C LEU A 36 8.43 2.36 17.22
N PRO A 37 7.58 2.51 16.18
CA PRO A 37 7.35 1.43 15.23
C PRO A 37 8.63 1.11 14.44
N ASP A 38 8.85 -0.18 14.14
CA ASP A 38 10.06 -0.72 13.48
C ASP A 38 10.50 0.06 12.23
N ASN A 39 9.51 0.56 11.49
CA ASN A 39 9.68 1.25 10.23
C ASN A 39 10.31 2.66 10.37
N ILE A 40 10.37 3.20 11.59
CA ILE A 40 11.01 4.48 11.97
C ILE A 40 12.14 4.20 12.95
N TYR A 41 11.94 3.28 13.89
CA TYR A 41 12.89 2.85 14.93
C TYR A 41 14.33 2.74 14.43
N ARG A 42 14.55 1.96 13.36
CA ARG A 42 15.90 1.69 12.85
C ARG A 42 16.61 2.96 12.39
N ASN A 43 15.90 3.87 11.75
CA ASN A 43 16.47 5.12 11.23
C ASN A 43 16.78 6.08 12.37
N VAL A 44 15.84 6.24 13.32
CA VAL A 44 16.04 7.08 14.51
C VAL A 44 17.18 6.56 15.39
N LYS A 45 17.24 5.24 15.61
CA LYS A 45 18.33 4.64 16.40
C LYS A 45 19.70 4.81 15.74
N SER A 46 19.75 4.81 14.41
CA SER A 46 21.01 4.95 13.65
C SER A 46 21.56 6.39 13.68
N SER A 47 20.70 7.41 13.81
CA SER A 47 21.14 8.81 13.91
C SER A 47 21.73 9.16 15.29
N LYS A 48 21.52 8.31 16.30
CA LYS A 48 22.04 8.45 17.67
C LYS A 48 21.73 9.84 18.26
N PRO A 49 20.44 10.22 18.35
CA PRO A 49 20.05 11.51 18.89
C PRO A 49 20.46 11.62 20.35
N LYS A 50 20.77 12.85 20.79
CA LYS A 50 21.24 13.11 22.17
C LYS A 50 20.14 13.67 23.05
N LYS A 51 19.14 14.31 22.45
CA LYS A 51 18.02 14.95 23.13
C LYS A 51 16.69 14.34 22.71
N LEU A 52 15.72 14.38 23.62
CA LEU A 52 14.37 13.89 23.35
C LEU A 52 13.70 14.70 22.24
N ASP A 53 13.83 16.03 22.25
CA ASP A 53 13.22 16.91 21.24
C ASP A 53 13.75 16.60 19.83
N GLU A 54 15.07 16.43 19.68
CA GLU A 54 15.71 16.01 18.43
C GLU A 54 15.19 14.66 17.95
N THR A 55 14.94 13.74 18.89
CA THR A 55 14.41 12.40 18.58
C THR A 55 12.96 12.46 18.09
N ILE A 56 12.14 13.31 18.71
CA ILE A 56 10.74 13.54 18.34
C ILE A 56 10.67 14.19 16.95
N GLU A 57 11.47 15.22 16.69
CA GLU A 57 11.55 15.89 15.40
C GLU A 57 11.91 14.89 14.29
N LEU A 58 12.96 14.10 14.50
CA LEU A 58 13.39 13.09 13.54
C LEU A 58 12.31 12.02 13.27
N ALA A 59 11.59 11.58 14.30
CA ALA A 59 10.53 10.60 14.15
C ALA A 59 9.36 11.15 13.30
N ASN A 60 8.99 12.42 13.51
CA ASN A 60 7.96 13.11 12.72
C ASN A 60 8.41 13.32 11.27
N ASP A 61 9.64 13.76 11.04
CA ASP A 61 10.20 13.96 9.69
C ASP A 61 10.16 12.68 8.86
N LEU A 62 10.54 11.55 9.47
CA LEU A 62 10.53 10.24 8.82
C LEU A 62 9.11 9.76 8.49
N MET A 63 8.13 10.10 9.32
CA MET A 63 6.72 9.83 9.04
C MET A 63 6.22 10.67 7.86
N ASP A 64 6.49 11.96 7.89
CA ASP A 64 6.10 12.91 6.85
C ASP A 64 6.71 12.56 5.51
N GLN A 65 8.00 12.20 5.50
CA GLN A 65 8.69 11.77 4.28
C GLN A 65 8.00 10.56 3.63
N LYS A 66 7.55 9.60 4.43
CA LYS A 66 6.81 8.43 3.92
C LYS A 66 5.45 8.80 3.36
N LEU A 67 4.72 9.70 4.02
CA LEU A 67 3.42 10.18 3.55
C LEU A 67 3.54 10.92 2.22
N ARG A 68 4.56 11.78 2.08
CA ARG A 68 4.87 12.48 0.82
C ARG A 68 5.18 11.49 -0.30
N THR A 69 6.05 10.51 -0.03
CA THR A 69 6.42 9.46 -1.00
C THR A 69 5.21 8.66 -1.50
N TYR A 70 4.27 8.32 -0.62
CA TYR A 70 3.06 7.59 -1.01
C TYR A 70 2.12 8.44 -1.87
N THR A 71 1.97 9.72 -1.53
CA THR A 71 1.14 10.67 -2.27
C THR A 71 1.67 10.90 -3.68
N GLU A 72 2.98 11.06 -3.82
CA GLU A 72 3.64 11.24 -5.11
C GLU A 72 3.46 10.03 -6.05
N ARG A 73 3.71 8.81 -5.55
CA ARG A 73 3.46 7.57 -6.32
C ARG A 73 2.01 7.42 -6.78
N LYS A 74 1.05 7.82 -5.94
CA LYS A 74 -0.38 7.79 -6.30
C LYS A 74 -0.70 8.79 -7.41
N SER A 75 -0.05 9.96 -7.40
CA SER A 75 -0.24 10.98 -8.44
C SER A 75 0.34 10.57 -9.80
N ASP A 76 1.52 9.93 -9.82
CA ASP A 76 2.14 9.46 -11.06
C ASP A 76 1.42 8.25 -11.66
N SER A 77 0.91 7.36 -10.81
CA SER A 77 0.03 6.27 -11.25
C SER A 77 -1.22 6.81 -11.94
N LYS A 78 -1.80 7.91 -11.46
CA LYS A 78 -3.02 8.48 -12.04
C LYS A 78 -2.77 9.12 -13.40
N ARG A 79 -1.65 9.84 -13.57
CA ARG A 79 -1.23 10.41 -14.87
C ARG A 79 -1.03 9.33 -15.94
N LYS A 80 -0.57 8.14 -15.57
CA LYS A 80 -0.39 7.01 -16.51
C LYS A 80 -1.70 6.37 -16.95
N THR A 81 -2.72 6.33 -16.09
CA THR A 81 -4.04 5.76 -16.45
C THR A 81 -4.80 6.65 -17.43
N ASP A 82 -4.67 7.97 -17.29
CA ASP A 82 -5.32 8.94 -18.20
C ASP A 82 -4.67 8.95 -19.60
N ASP A 83 -3.39 8.62 -19.71
CA ASP A 83 -2.66 8.52 -20.98
C ASP A 83 -3.04 7.25 -21.77
N ILE A 84 -3.23 6.11 -21.09
CA ILE A 84 -3.72 4.86 -21.70
C ILE A 84 -5.18 5.01 -22.18
N SER A 85 -6.00 5.78 -21.45
CA SER A 85 -7.39 6.09 -21.82
C SER A 85 -7.49 6.92 -23.11
N ARG A 86 -6.56 7.86 -23.34
CA ARG A 86 -6.55 8.72 -24.53
C ARG A 86 -6.02 8.04 -25.80
N ASN A 87 -5.15 7.04 -25.69
CA ASN A 87 -4.60 6.33 -26.85
C ASN A 87 -5.52 5.23 -27.42
N ASN A 88 -6.61 4.87 -26.74
CA ASN A 88 -7.57 3.87 -27.25
C ASN A 88 -8.75 4.47 -28.05
N GLN A 89 -8.71 5.75 -28.40
CA GLN A 89 -9.64 6.34 -29.37
C GLN A 89 -9.13 6.16 -30.82
N GLN A 90 -8.96 4.92 -31.26
CA GLN A 90 -8.88 4.60 -32.69
C GLN A 90 -10.23 3.98 -33.10
N PRO A 91 -10.97 4.58 -34.04
CA PRO A 91 -12.26 4.05 -34.47
C PRO A 91 -12.02 2.79 -35.30
N PHE A 92 -12.39 1.64 -34.73
CA PHE A 92 -12.45 0.38 -35.47
C PHE A 92 -13.39 0.55 -36.67
N LYS A 93 -12.79 0.75 -37.85
CA LYS A 93 -13.47 0.68 -39.15
C LYS A 93 -14.02 -0.73 -39.32
N ARG A 94 -15.32 -0.88 -39.09
CA ARG A 94 -16.09 -2.08 -39.46
C ARG A 94 -16.08 -2.19 -40.99
N HIS A 95 -15.41 -3.20 -41.51
CA HIS A 95 -15.63 -3.66 -42.88
C HIS A 95 -16.47 -4.94 -42.85
N ASN A 96 -17.59 -4.84 -43.57
CA ASN A 96 -18.64 -5.83 -43.76
C ASN A 96 -18.13 -7.09 -44.47
N VAL A 97 -18.62 -8.27 -44.07
CA VAL A 97 -18.95 -9.34 -45.04
C VAL A 97 -20.28 -9.96 -44.62
N ALA A 98 -21.31 -9.64 -45.40
CA ALA A 98 -22.55 -10.39 -45.42
C ALA A 98 -22.30 -11.78 -46.02
N LYS A 99 -22.65 -12.84 -45.30
CA LYS A 99 -22.97 -14.14 -45.89
C LYS A 99 -24.22 -14.69 -45.21
N ALA A 100 -25.34 -14.46 -45.89
CA ALA A 100 -26.61 -15.10 -45.62
C ALA A 100 -26.62 -16.54 -46.17
N TYR A 101 -27.62 -17.29 -45.68
CA TYR A 101 -28.14 -18.61 -46.06
C TYR A 101 -27.27 -19.86 -45.84
N ASN A 102 -27.63 -20.67 -44.85
CA ASN A 102 -28.42 -21.88 -45.10
C ASN A 102 -29.12 -22.33 -43.80
N LEU A 103 -30.45 -22.42 -43.89
CA LEU A 103 -31.36 -22.91 -42.87
C LEU A 103 -31.22 -24.43 -42.78
N GLY A 104 -30.42 -24.90 -41.83
CA GLY A 104 -30.35 -26.30 -41.41
C GLY A 104 -31.01 -26.49 -40.06
N SER A 105 -32.29 -26.87 -40.07
CA SER A 105 -33.09 -27.17 -38.89
C SER A 105 -32.54 -28.37 -38.13
N ALA A 106 -32.02 -28.19 -36.91
CA ALA A 106 -31.86 -29.29 -35.96
C ALA A 106 -31.95 -28.82 -34.50
N LYS A 107 -32.79 -29.54 -33.75
CA LYS A 107 -33.24 -29.32 -32.37
C LYS A 107 -32.12 -29.11 -31.33
N LYS A 108 -32.43 -28.22 -30.38
CA LYS A 108 -31.98 -28.14 -28.97
C LYS A 108 -30.98 -29.22 -28.51
N LYS A 109 -29.79 -28.80 -28.08
CA LYS A 109 -29.04 -29.46 -26.99
C LYS A 109 -28.45 -28.41 -26.05
N THR A 110 -28.61 -28.68 -24.77
CA THR A 110 -28.08 -27.97 -23.62
C THR A 110 -26.55 -27.99 -23.61
N TYR A 111 -25.97 -26.97 -22.98
CA TYR A 111 -24.56 -26.82 -22.64
C TYR A 111 -23.86 -28.17 -22.33
N GLU A 112 -22.94 -28.57 -23.20
CA GLU A 112 -22.04 -29.70 -23.00
C GLU A 112 -20.61 -29.16 -23.05
N GLY A 113 -20.28 -28.38 -22.01
CA GLY A 113 -18.96 -27.77 -21.85
C GLY A 113 -17.97 -28.81 -21.33
N ASN A 114 -16.94 -29.11 -22.12
CA ASN A 114 -15.76 -29.78 -21.59
C ASN A 114 -15.09 -28.85 -20.57
N MET A 115 -15.10 -29.26 -19.30
CA MET A 115 -14.31 -28.62 -18.25
C MET A 115 -12.83 -28.57 -18.69
N PRO A 116 -12.14 -27.43 -18.61
CA PRO A 116 -10.73 -27.38 -18.95
C PRO A 116 -9.91 -28.28 -18.01
N LYS A 117 -8.99 -29.07 -18.58
CA LYS A 117 -8.13 -30.00 -17.83
C LYS A 117 -7.25 -29.22 -16.86
N CYS A 118 -7.22 -29.67 -15.61
CA CYS A 118 -6.29 -29.14 -14.63
C CYS A 118 -4.85 -29.53 -15.03
N THR A 119 -3.98 -28.54 -15.19
CA THR A 119 -2.58 -28.72 -15.64
C THR A 119 -1.71 -29.47 -14.63
N LYS A 120 -2.14 -29.59 -13.37
CA LYS A 120 -1.42 -30.34 -12.33
C LYS A 120 -1.70 -31.85 -12.33
N CYS A 121 -2.94 -32.25 -12.61
CA CYS A 121 -3.37 -33.65 -12.49
C CYS A 121 -3.87 -34.26 -13.80
N GLN A 122 -3.94 -33.47 -14.89
CA GLN A 122 -4.42 -33.83 -16.22
C GLN A 122 -5.83 -34.43 -16.30
N ARG A 123 -6.67 -34.20 -15.28
CA ARG A 123 -8.07 -34.63 -15.25
C ARG A 123 -9.04 -33.43 -15.23
N ASN A 124 -10.27 -33.70 -15.63
CA ASN A 124 -11.40 -32.77 -15.56
C ASN A 124 -12.06 -32.95 -14.19
N HIS A 125 -12.23 -31.86 -13.43
CA HIS A 125 -12.92 -31.86 -12.13
C HIS A 125 -14.27 -31.18 -12.28
N SER A 126 -15.32 -31.78 -11.73
CA SER A 126 -16.70 -31.25 -11.71
C SER A 126 -16.86 -30.04 -10.79
#